data_AF-A0A947GJM9-F1
#
_entry.id   AF-A0A947GJM9-F1
#
_cell.length_a   1.000
_cell.length_b   1.000
_cell.length_c   1.000
_cell.angle_alpha   90.00
_cell.angle_beta   90.00
_cell.angle_gamma   90.00
#
_symmetry.space_group_name_H-M   'P 1'
#
loop_
_entity.id
_entity.type
_entity.pdbx_description
1 polymer ?
#
loop_
_entity_poly.entity_id
_entity_poly.type
_entity_poly.pdbx_seq_one_letter_code
_entity_poly.pdbx_strand_id
1 'polypeptide(L)'
;MKPQTLKEQFREATLVRRSQVEVNLTSRANCLFDFWEQHPEVSWVLLANLVARNTGWIMSDLVRACQCAPHSLKIPGLPSAHYQAFFAFLETGNFLIFRDVFPQLVAYAWAKRYPEQSDVFFDLLSTDPQFNVDPFIIEHWKVFFKAAKNNHWFPEWWKEPSVKRLAFALIANEQNQIHDRLLHDSQHRYLGRLFFAITRQIFIATTKLGLMKLCFAVAKSETNPETDHLLIYTMSCDFALFDNRVKVGRDLYMELFSEDSRRQRVITWARAHAKYWGSRAEYNPQQYCLYPQQANAQRKYSPPLVPWQGAKPAWPFDPTQVRPYPHLHDTPIPLPVSTQTRENIEELLSLLTATTRSLEPTSLSEQAEIIIGKSSTLQLYILLQQILGKKRLHPILP
;
A
#
# COMPACT_ATOMS: atom_id res chain seq x y z
N MET A 1 -21.36 0.11 -38.28
CA MET A 1 -20.23 0.24 -37.32
C MET A 1 -19.11 -0.67 -37.79
N LYS A 2 -17.87 -0.18 -37.92
CA LYS A 2 -16.72 -1.07 -38.18
C LYS A 2 -16.48 -1.91 -36.92
N PRO A 3 -16.14 -3.21 -37.04
CA PRO A 3 -15.81 -4.03 -35.88
C PRO A 3 -14.56 -3.45 -35.19
N GLN A 4 -14.66 -3.26 -33.88
CA GLN A 4 -13.60 -2.71 -33.04
C GLN A 4 -12.41 -3.68 -33.01
N THR A 5 -11.19 -3.15 -33.16
CA THR A 5 -9.95 -3.95 -33.14
C THR A 5 -9.71 -4.55 -31.76
N LEU A 6 -8.97 -5.66 -31.67
CA LEU A 6 -8.70 -6.32 -30.39
C LEU A 6 -7.95 -5.39 -29.41
N LYS A 7 -7.11 -4.49 -29.92
CA LYS A 7 -6.41 -3.45 -29.14
C LYS A 7 -7.39 -2.48 -28.48
N GLU A 8 -8.36 -2.00 -29.25
CA GLU A 8 -9.39 -1.07 -28.75
C GLU A 8 -10.28 -1.75 -27.71
N GLN A 9 -10.67 -3.01 -27.93
CA GLN A 9 -11.45 -3.78 -26.97
C GLN A 9 -10.68 -4.00 -25.66
N PHE A 10 -9.39 -4.37 -25.73
CA PHE A 10 -8.53 -4.49 -24.56
C PHE A 10 -8.44 -3.17 -23.79
N ARG A 11 -8.17 -2.08 -24.51
CA ARG A 11 -8.03 -0.75 -23.92
C ARG A 11 -9.31 -0.33 -23.18
N GLU A 12 -10.45 -0.42 -23.86
CA GLU A 12 -11.74 -0.04 -23.29
C GLU A 12 -12.09 -0.91 -22.08
N ALA A 13 -11.99 -2.24 -22.21
CA ALA A 13 -12.27 -3.16 -21.10
C ALA A 13 -11.37 -2.88 -19.88
N THR A 14 -10.10 -2.57 -20.12
CA THR A 14 -9.15 -2.22 -19.06
C THR A 14 -9.56 -0.92 -18.36
N LEU A 15 -9.88 0.14 -19.11
CA LEU A 15 -10.26 1.43 -18.54
C LEU A 15 -11.58 1.37 -17.77
N VAL A 16 -12.59 0.70 -18.33
CA VAL A 16 -13.89 0.50 -17.68
C VAL A 16 -13.70 -0.26 -16.37
N ARG A 17 -13.03 -1.42 -16.41
CA ARG A 17 -12.82 -2.22 -15.20
C ARG A 17 -11.99 -1.48 -14.17
N ARG A 18 -10.93 -0.77 -14.58
CA ARG A 18 -10.09 0.05 -13.69
C ARG A 18 -10.92 1.06 -12.90
N SER A 19 -11.83 1.77 -13.57
CA SER A 19 -12.69 2.78 -12.92
C SER A 19 -13.60 2.21 -11.82
N GLN A 20 -13.95 0.93 -11.91
CA GLN A 20 -14.81 0.26 -10.93
C GLN A 20 -14.03 -0.23 -9.70
N VAL A 21 -12.75 -0.58 -9.86
CA VAL A 21 -11.95 -1.22 -8.81
C VAL A 21 -10.96 -0.26 -8.13
N GLU A 22 -10.61 0.87 -8.74
CA GLU A 22 -9.69 1.87 -8.17
C GLU A 22 -10.29 2.70 -7.02
N VAL A 23 -11.60 2.58 -6.76
CA VAL A 23 -12.38 3.45 -5.87
C VAL A 23 -11.88 3.52 -4.42
N ASN A 24 -11.30 2.43 -3.90
CA ASN A 24 -10.70 2.38 -2.56
C ASN A 24 -9.78 1.15 -2.42
N LEU A 25 -8.95 1.14 -1.38
CA LEU A 25 -8.06 0.02 -1.05
C LEU A 25 -8.75 -1.35 -1.05
N THR A 26 -9.93 -1.44 -0.45
CA THR A 26 -10.64 -2.72 -0.30
C THR A 26 -10.98 -3.33 -1.65
N SER A 27 -11.47 -2.52 -2.58
CA SER A 27 -11.80 -2.92 -3.95
C SER A 27 -10.55 -3.33 -4.73
N ARG A 28 -9.45 -2.59 -4.58
CA ARG A 28 -8.16 -2.90 -5.20
C ARG A 28 -7.59 -4.22 -4.69
N ALA A 29 -7.56 -4.42 -3.38
CA ALA A 29 -7.05 -5.65 -2.78
C ALA A 29 -7.89 -6.87 -3.17
N ASN A 30 -9.22 -6.78 -3.13
CA ASN A 30 -10.10 -7.87 -3.59
C ASN A 30 -9.86 -8.18 -5.09
N CYS A 31 -9.73 -7.16 -5.93
CA CYS A 31 -9.41 -7.35 -7.35
C CYS A 31 -8.07 -8.08 -7.57
N LEU A 32 -7.05 -7.80 -6.77
CA LEU A 32 -5.77 -8.53 -6.81
C LEU A 32 -5.98 -9.99 -6.41
N PHE A 33 -6.74 -10.26 -5.34
CA PHE A 33 -7.00 -11.63 -4.89
C PHE A 33 -7.73 -12.45 -5.96
N ASP A 34 -8.82 -11.90 -6.53
CA ASP A 34 -9.61 -12.56 -7.58
C ASP A 34 -8.75 -12.84 -8.83
N PHE A 35 -7.82 -11.94 -9.16
CA PHE A 35 -6.88 -12.16 -10.26
C PHE A 35 -5.90 -13.29 -9.94
N TRP A 36 -5.29 -13.28 -8.75
CA TRP A 36 -4.34 -14.30 -8.35
C TRP A 36 -4.99 -15.69 -8.27
N GLU A 37 -6.25 -15.79 -7.85
CA GLU A 37 -6.96 -17.07 -7.83
C GLU A 37 -7.05 -17.71 -9.23
N GLN A 38 -7.21 -16.89 -10.27
CA GLN A 38 -7.25 -17.31 -11.67
C GLN A 38 -5.86 -17.52 -12.29
N HIS A 39 -4.86 -16.83 -11.74
CA HIS A 39 -3.49 -16.77 -12.27
C HIS A 39 -2.45 -16.90 -11.14
N PRO A 40 -2.41 -18.06 -10.44
CA PRO A 40 -1.56 -18.23 -9.25
C PRO A 40 -0.07 -18.15 -9.56
N GLU A 41 0.32 -18.37 -10.82
CA GLU A 41 1.68 -18.21 -11.33
C GLU A 41 2.18 -16.77 -11.29
N VAL A 42 1.29 -15.78 -11.22
CA VAL A 42 1.65 -14.38 -10.97
C VAL A 42 1.68 -14.14 -9.46
N SER A 43 2.56 -14.85 -8.77
CA SER A 43 2.64 -14.95 -7.30
C SER A 43 2.81 -13.60 -6.58
N TRP A 44 3.41 -12.61 -7.25
CA TRP A 44 3.50 -11.24 -6.74
C TRP A 44 2.12 -10.65 -6.41
N VAL A 45 1.07 -11.01 -7.15
CA VAL A 45 -0.27 -10.48 -6.92
C VAL A 45 -0.82 -10.94 -5.56
N LEU A 46 -0.52 -12.17 -5.12
CA LEU A 46 -0.85 -12.61 -3.77
C LEU A 46 -0.08 -11.81 -2.72
N LEU A 47 1.23 -11.58 -2.94
CA LEU A 47 2.02 -10.73 -2.04
C LEU A 47 1.41 -9.33 -1.94
N ALA A 48 1.10 -8.70 -3.07
CA ALA A 48 0.50 -7.36 -3.12
C ALA A 48 -0.85 -7.32 -2.41
N ASN A 49 -1.70 -8.35 -2.57
CA ASN A 49 -2.92 -8.48 -1.78
C ASN A 49 -2.62 -8.52 -0.27
N LEU A 50 -1.75 -9.43 0.17
CA LEU A 50 -1.41 -9.61 1.59
C LEU A 50 -0.79 -8.35 2.22
N VAL A 51 0.04 -7.62 1.48
CA VAL A 51 0.61 -6.33 1.90
C VAL A 51 -0.47 -5.23 1.93
N ALA A 52 -1.39 -5.20 0.96
CA ALA A 52 -2.51 -4.27 0.96
C ALA A 52 -3.46 -4.49 2.15
N ARG A 53 -3.66 -5.75 2.57
CA ARG A 53 -4.37 -6.06 3.82
C ARG A 53 -3.73 -5.42 5.03
N ASN A 54 -2.40 -5.41 5.04
CA ASN A 54 -1.62 -4.74 6.06
C ASN A 54 -1.71 -3.21 6.00
N THR A 55 -1.98 -2.62 4.84
CA THR A 55 -2.21 -1.18 4.77
C THR A 55 -3.58 -0.80 5.34
N GLY A 56 -4.63 -1.57 5.06
CA GLY A 56 -5.99 -1.12 5.41
C GLY A 56 -6.38 -1.32 6.86
N TRP A 57 -5.97 -2.39 7.53
CA TRP A 57 -6.16 -2.49 8.98
C TRP A 57 -5.39 -1.38 9.75
N ILE A 58 -4.25 -0.89 9.24
CA ILE A 58 -3.55 0.29 9.77
C ILE A 58 -4.43 1.52 9.55
N MET A 59 -4.94 1.74 8.34
CA MET A 59 -5.85 2.85 8.03
C MET A 59 -7.11 2.84 8.90
N SER A 60 -7.77 1.69 9.09
CA SER A 60 -8.95 1.54 9.94
C SER A 60 -8.66 1.88 11.40
N ASP A 61 -7.49 1.48 11.89
CA ASP A 61 -7.08 1.80 13.25
C ASP A 61 -6.72 3.29 13.43
N LEU A 62 -6.17 3.94 12.39
CA LEU A 62 -5.97 5.40 12.36
C LEU A 62 -7.31 6.15 12.41
N VAL A 63 -8.29 5.71 11.61
CA VAL A 63 -9.65 6.25 11.62
C VAL A 63 -10.27 6.12 13.01
N ARG A 64 -10.20 4.93 13.61
CA ARG A 64 -10.71 4.68 14.97
C ARG A 64 -10.03 5.57 16.00
N ALA A 65 -8.69 5.67 15.94
CA ALA A 65 -7.91 6.50 16.86
C ALA A 65 -8.30 7.99 16.78
N CYS A 66 -8.67 8.48 15.60
CA CYS A 66 -9.12 9.87 15.44
C CYS A 66 -10.59 10.08 15.87
N GLN A 67 -11.49 9.17 15.51
CA GLN A 67 -12.95 9.38 15.64
C GLN A 67 -13.53 8.88 16.96
N CYS A 68 -13.07 7.72 17.46
CA CYS A 68 -13.73 7.00 18.55
C CYS A 68 -12.90 6.95 19.84
N ALA A 69 -11.65 7.41 19.81
CA ALA A 69 -10.84 7.48 21.02
C ALA A 69 -11.45 8.48 22.02
N PRO A 70 -11.68 8.08 23.29
CA PRO A 70 -11.88 9.01 24.39
C PRO A 70 -10.83 10.14 24.33
N HIS A 71 -11.16 11.35 24.80
CA HIS A 71 -10.21 12.48 24.79
C HIS A 71 -8.85 12.14 25.44
N SER A 72 -8.81 11.15 26.35
CA SER A 72 -7.60 10.61 27.00
C SER A 72 -6.77 9.64 26.15
N LEU A 73 -7.33 9.12 25.05
CA LEU A 73 -6.67 8.25 24.05
C LEU A 73 -6.37 8.98 22.74
N LYS A 74 -6.98 10.16 22.52
CA LYS A 74 -6.48 11.12 21.54
C LYS A 74 -5.11 11.60 22.02
N ILE A 75 -4.16 11.70 21.10
CA ILE A 75 -2.84 12.22 21.43
C ILE A 75 -3.00 13.69 21.85
N PRO A 76 -2.71 14.06 23.10
CA PRO A 76 -2.77 15.45 23.52
C PRO A 76 -1.83 16.26 22.62
N GLY A 77 -2.39 17.22 21.88
CA GLY A 77 -1.62 18.05 20.96
C GLY A 77 -1.34 17.46 19.57
N LEU A 78 -1.85 16.28 19.16
CA LEU A 78 -1.83 15.88 17.75
C LEU A 78 -3.16 16.23 17.07
N PRO A 79 -3.18 17.21 16.16
CA PRO A 79 -4.38 17.55 15.40
C PRO A 79 -4.90 16.37 14.58
N SER A 80 -6.22 16.27 14.43
CA SER A 80 -6.87 15.30 13.53
C SER A 80 -6.30 15.32 12.11
N ALA A 81 -5.77 16.46 11.66
CA ALA A 81 -5.07 16.63 10.39
C ALA A 81 -3.88 15.68 10.19
N HIS A 82 -3.17 15.26 11.26
CA HIS A 82 -2.02 14.36 11.13
C HIS A 82 -2.45 12.90 10.88
N TYR A 83 -3.56 12.47 11.47
CA TYR A 83 -4.14 11.15 11.18
C TYR A 83 -4.68 11.09 9.76
N GLN A 84 -5.33 12.16 9.31
CA GLN A 84 -5.80 12.32 7.93
C GLN A 84 -4.64 12.31 6.94
N ALA A 85 -3.56 13.03 7.25
CA ALA A 85 -2.34 13.02 6.47
C ALA A 85 -1.77 11.60 6.37
N PHE A 86 -1.62 10.89 7.49
CA PHE A 86 -1.05 9.55 7.44
C PHE A 86 -1.96 8.54 6.72
N PHE A 87 -3.27 8.65 6.87
CA PHE A 87 -4.23 7.90 6.05
C PHE A 87 -4.04 8.18 4.56
N ALA A 88 -3.99 9.46 4.17
CA ALA A 88 -3.83 9.88 2.79
C ALA A 88 -2.49 9.39 2.20
N PHE A 89 -1.41 9.39 2.98
CA PHE A 89 -0.12 8.83 2.59
C PHE A 89 -0.24 7.34 2.21
N LEU A 90 -0.82 6.55 3.11
CA LEU A 90 -0.97 5.11 2.91
C LEU A 90 -1.90 4.78 1.73
N GLU A 91 -3.03 5.50 1.62
CA GLU A 91 -4.00 5.31 0.54
C GLU A 91 -3.43 5.72 -0.82
N THR A 92 -2.69 6.83 -0.89
CA THR A 92 -2.05 7.31 -2.12
C THR A 92 -0.99 6.32 -2.59
N GLY A 93 -0.12 5.85 -1.69
CA GLY A 93 0.88 4.84 -2.03
C GLY A 93 0.24 3.58 -2.60
N ASN A 94 -0.78 3.04 -1.92
CA ASN A 94 -1.46 1.84 -2.39
C ASN A 94 -2.18 2.05 -3.74
N PHE A 95 -2.81 3.20 -3.94
CA PHE A 95 -3.43 3.55 -5.22
C PHE A 95 -2.41 3.59 -6.36
N LEU A 96 -1.28 4.26 -6.18
CA LEU A 96 -0.27 4.43 -7.23
C LEU A 96 0.26 3.09 -7.71
N ILE A 97 0.53 2.18 -6.77
CA ILE A 97 0.96 0.80 -7.05
C ILE A 97 -0.08 0.06 -7.89
N PHE A 98 -1.34 0.09 -7.43
CA PHE A 98 -2.40 -0.63 -8.11
C PHE A 98 -2.68 -0.07 -9.51
N ARG A 99 -2.71 1.26 -9.64
CA ARG A 99 -2.96 1.93 -10.92
C ARG A 99 -1.93 1.57 -11.99
N ASP A 100 -0.67 1.45 -11.58
CA ASP A 100 0.42 1.03 -12.46
C ASP A 100 0.31 -0.44 -12.87
N VAL A 101 0.06 -1.34 -11.91
CA VAL A 101 0.06 -2.79 -12.18
C VAL A 101 -1.23 -3.31 -12.80
N PHE A 102 -2.38 -2.70 -12.52
CA PHE A 102 -3.68 -3.18 -12.98
C PHE A 102 -3.75 -3.41 -14.51
N PRO A 103 -3.37 -2.46 -15.38
CA PRO A 103 -3.37 -2.70 -16.82
C PRO A 103 -2.40 -3.83 -17.23
N GLN A 104 -1.30 -4.04 -16.50
CA GLN A 104 -0.36 -5.14 -16.73
C GLN A 104 -1.00 -6.50 -16.46
N LEU A 105 -1.78 -6.61 -15.37
CA LEU A 105 -2.53 -7.82 -15.04
C LEU A 105 -3.60 -8.12 -16.10
N VAL A 106 -4.35 -7.11 -16.53
CA VAL A 106 -5.34 -7.28 -17.60
C VAL A 106 -4.65 -7.68 -18.91
N ALA A 107 -3.52 -7.08 -19.26
CA ALA A 107 -2.75 -7.46 -20.46
C ALA A 107 -2.30 -8.91 -20.41
N TYR A 108 -1.84 -9.38 -19.25
CA TYR A 108 -1.49 -10.79 -19.06
C TYR A 108 -2.70 -11.72 -19.29
N ALA A 109 -3.85 -11.44 -18.68
CA ALA A 109 -5.05 -12.24 -18.88
C ALA A 109 -5.53 -12.25 -20.35
N TRP A 110 -5.44 -11.12 -21.04
CA TRP A 110 -5.74 -11.03 -22.47
C TRP A 110 -4.72 -11.77 -23.33
N ALA A 111 -3.43 -11.70 -23.00
CA ALA A 111 -2.38 -12.46 -23.66
C ALA A 111 -2.60 -13.97 -23.49
N LYS A 112 -3.04 -14.45 -22.31
CA LYS A 112 -3.42 -15.87 -22.12
C LYS A 112 -4.58 -16.28 -23.02
N ARG A 113 -5.55 -15.39 -23.21
CA ARG A 113 -6.73 -15.63 -24.07
C ARG A 113 -6.40 -15.58 -25.56
N TYR A 114 -5.44 -14.75 -25.97
CA TYR A 114 -4.99 -14.59 -27.35
C TYR A 114 -3.46 -14.68 -27.44
N PRO A 115 -2.86 -15.88 -27.27
CA PRO A 115 -1.40 -16.02 -27.15
C PRO A 115 -0.60 -15.58 -28.36
N GLU A 116 -1.20 -15.59 -29.56
CA GLU A 116 -0.56 -15.12 -30.79
C GLU A 116 -0.53 -13.58 -30.91
N GLN A 117 -1.21 -12.87 -29.99
CA GLN A 117 -1.26 -11.41 -29.91
C GLN A 117 -0.69 -10.89 -28.58
N SER A 118 0.10 -11.69 -27.85
CA SER A 118 0.64 -11.28 -26.55
C SER A 118 1.47 -9.99 -26.61
N ASP A 119 2.34 -9.88 -27.62
CA ASP A 119 3.23 -8.71 -27.78
C ASP A 119 2.42 -7.44 -28.04
N VAL A 120 1.31 -7.57 -28.78
CA VAL A 120 0.37 -6.47 -29.04
C VAL A 120 -0.19 -5.89 -27.74
N PHE A 121 -0.56 -6.72 -26.76
CA PHE A 121 -1.07 -6.22 -25.48
C PHE A 121 0.03 -5.61 -24.62
N PHE A 122 1.20 -6.24 -24.57
CA PHE A 122 2.32 -5.73 -23.77
C PHE A 122 2.89 -4.42 -24.32
N ASP A 123 3.04 -4.28 -25.64
CA ASP A 123 3.51 -3.05 -26.27
C ASP A 123 2.49 -1.91 -26.16
N LEU A 124 1.20 -2.25 -26.09
CA LEU A 124 0.16 -1.25 -25.85
C LEU A 124 0.27 -0.63 -24.46
N LEU A 125 0.83 -1.33 -23.47
CA LEU A 125 1.01 -0.79 -22.12
C LEU A 125 1.99 0.40 -22.07
N SER A 126 3.04 0.39 -22.88
CA SER A 126 4.00 1.50 -22.97
C SER A 126 3.53 2.61 -23.91
N THR A 127 2.83 2.24 -24.99
CA THR A 127 2.43 3.20 -26.03
C THR A 127 1.13 3.93 -25.74
N ASP A 128 0.23 3.36 -24.93
CA ASP A 128 -1.01 4.03 -24.53
C ASP A 128 -0.76 5.04 -23.39
N PRO A 129 -1.08 6.33 -23.59
CA PRO A 129 -0.91 7.36 -22.56
C PRO A 129 -1.72 7.09 -21.27
N GLN A 130 -2.79 6.28 -21.35
CA GLN A 130 -3.61 5.94 -20.19
C GLN A 130 -3.01 4.86 -19.29
N PHE A 131 -2.03 4.09 -19.80
CA PHE A 131 -1.34 3.04 -19.06
C PHE A 131 0.07 3.49 -18.68
N ASN A 132 0.86 3.91 -19.68
CA ASN A 132 2.24 4.38 -19.51
C ASN A 132 3.06 3.51 -18.53
N VAL A 133 3.05 2.21 -18.80
CA VAL A 133 3.83 1.24 -18.02
C VAL A 133 5.29 1.29 -18.46
N ASP A 134 6.19 1.16 -17.50
CA ASP A 134 7.63 1.22 -17.77
C ASP A 134 8.08 0.08 -18.72
N PRO A 135 8.87 0.38 -19.77
CA PRO A 135 9.44 -0.65 -20.65
C PRO A 135 10.21 -1.75 -19.89
N PHE A 136 10.87 -1.42 -18.79
CA PHE A 136 11.56 -2.38 -17.92
C PHE A 136 10.63 -3.52 -17.50
N ILE A 137 9.43 -3.21 -16.99
CA ILE A 137 8.53 -4.25 -16.49
C ILE A 137 7.84 -4.99 -17.63
N ILE A 138 7.58 -4.30 -18.76
CA ILE A 138 7.04 -4.92 -19.98
C ILE A 138 7.95 -6.04 -20.50
N GLU A 139 9.25 -5.82 -20.55
CA GLU A 139 10.19 -6.85 -21.00
C GLU A 139 10.24 -8.05 -20.03
N HIS A 140 10.07 -7.81 -18.73
CA HIS A 140 9.94 -8.91 -17.75
C HIS A 140 8.64 -9.70 -17.95
N TRP A 141 7.53 -9.03 -18.26
CA TRP A 141 6.27 -9.68 -18.62
C TRP A 141 6.37 -10.52 -19.87
N LYS A 142 6.99 -10.03 -20.95
CA LYS A 142 7.18 -10.81 -22.19
C LYS A 142 8.01 -12.08 -21.95
N VAL A 143 9.11 -11.96 -21.22
CA VAL A 143 9.96 -13.12 -20.87
C VAL A 143 9.17 -14.11 -20.00
N PHE A 144 8.44 -13.64 -18.99
CA PHE A 144 7.61 -14.48 -18.14
C PHE A 144 6.51 -15.18 -18.95
N PHE A 145 5.79 -14.46 -19.80
CA PHE A 145 4.70 -15.00 -20.61
C PHE A 145 5.19 -16.09 -21.55
N LYS A 146 6.32 -15.89 -22.23
CA LYS A 146 6.94 -16.91 -23.09
C LYS A 146 7.29 -18.17 -22.30
N ALA A 147 7.90 -18.01 -21.12
CA ALA A 147 8.22 -19.15 -20.25
C ALA A 147 6.96 -19.85 -19.74
N ALA A 148 5.92 -19.11 -19.37
CA ALA A 148 4.66 -19.66 -18.89
C ALA A 148 3.92 -20.45 -19.98
N LYS A 149 3.84 -19.91 -21.20
CA LYS A 149 3.24 -20.59 -22.37
C LYS A 149 3.94 -21.93 -22.63
N ASN A 150 5.27 -21.96 -22.58
CA ASN A 150 6.06 -23.17 -22.85
C ASN A 150 5.94 -24.24 -21.75
N ASN A 151 5.67 -23.83 -20.50
CA ASN A 151 5.59 -24.72 -19.34
C ASN A 151 4.17 -24.88 -18.82
N HIS A 152 3.17 -24.80 -19.71
CA HIS A 152 1.75 -25.04 -19.38
C HIS A 152 1.24 -24.22 -18.18
N TRP A 153 1.66 -22.95 -18.11
CA TRP A 153 1.30 -22.00 -17.06
C TRP A 153 1.76 -22.38 -15.65
N PHE A 154 2.79 -23.22 -15.55
CA PHE A 154 3.46 -23.55 -14.30
C PHE A 154 2.53 -24.14 -13.23
N PRO A 155 2.09 -25.41 -13.37
CA PRO A 155 1.27 -26.06 -12.35
C PRO A 155 1.93 -26.04 -10.95
N GLU A 156 3.26 -26.07 -10.91
CA GLU A 156 4.07 -25.89 -9.71
C GLU A 156 4.87 -24.58 -9.73
N TRP A 157 4.19 -23.45 -10.00
CA TRP A 157 4.79 -22.12 -10.17
C TRP A 157 5.85 -21.72 -9.13
N TRP A 158 5.76 -22.24 -7.90
CA TRP A 158 6.72 -21.93 -6.85
C TRP A 158 8.13 -22.48 -7.10
N LYS A 159 8.26 -23.50 -7.96
CA LYS A 159 9.56 -24.06 -8.38
C LYS A 159 10.22 -23.27 -9.51
N GLU A 160 9.48 -22.38 -10.15
CA GLU A 160 9.87 -21.78 -11.43
C GLU A 160 10.70 -20.50 -11.23
N PRO A 161 11.96 -20.45 -11.72
CA PRO A 161 12.80 -19.26 -11.57
C PRO A 161 12.20 -18.02 -12.24
N SER A 162 11.46 -18.19 -13.33
CA SER A 162 10.82 -17.11 -14.09
C SER A 162 9.72 -16.41 -13.27
N VAL A 163 8.97 -17.15 -12.44
CA VAL A 163 7.95 -16.61 -11.54
C VAL A 163 8.60 -15.71 -10.50
N LYS A 164 9.67 -16.17 -9.86
CA LYS A 164 10.44 -15.37 -8.89
C LYS A 164 11.06 -14.13 -9.54
N ARG A 165 11.60 -14.27 -10.76
CA ARG A 165 12.16 -13.15 -11.53
C ARG A 165 11.13 -12.07 -11.80
N LEU A 166 9.94 -12.43 -12.27
CA LEU A 166 8.86 -11.48 -12.50
C LEU A 166 8.44 -10.80 -11.18
N ALA A 167 8.27 -11.58 -10.11
CA ALA A 167 7.87 -11.03 -8.82
C ALA A 167 8.87 -10.00 -8.28
N PHE A 168 10.18 -10.25 -8.42
CA PHE A 168 11.21 -9.29 -8.01
C PHE A 168 11.25 -8.04 -8.89
N ALA A 169 10.99 -8.18 -10.20
CA ALA A 169 10.88 -7.03 -11.09
C ALA A 169 9.66 -6.16 -10.74
N LEU A 170 8.51 -6.79 -10.43
CA LEU A 170 7.30 -6.08 -9.98
C LEU A 170 7.54 -5.36 -8.63
N ILE A 171 8.23 -5.99 -7.68
CA ILE A 171 8.63 -5.35 -6.41
C ILE A 171 9.51 -4.12 -6.69
N ALA A 172 10.53 -4.24 -7.55
CA ALA A 172 11.40 -3.11 -7.86
C ALA A 172 10.62 -1.96 -8.54
N ASN A 173 9.75 -2.29 -9.50
CA ASN A 173 8.90 -1.32 -10.17
C ASN A 173 7.95 -0.61 -9.19
N GLU A 174 7.30 -1.36 -8.29
CA GLU A 174 6.46 -0.81 -7.22
C GLU A 174 7.23 0.23 -6.38
N GLN A 175 8.44 -0.13 -5.93
CA GLN A 175 9.23 0.77 -5.09
C GLN A 175 9.71 2.01 -5.85
N ASN A 176 9.88 1.93 -7.17
CA ASN A 176 10.18 3.08 -8.04
C ASN A 176 8.96 3.99 -8.13
N GLN A 177 7.76 3.44 -8.38
CA GLN A 177 6.52 4.23 -8.40
C GLN A 177 6.32 5.00 -7.08
N ILE A 178 6.58 4.37 -5.94
CA ILE A 178 6.52 5.06 -4.62
C ILE A 178 7.62 6.12 -4.51
N HIS A 179 8.85 5.80 -4.89
CA HIS A 179 9.98 6.73 -4.77
C HIS A 179 9.72 8.02 -5.53
N ASP A 180 9.40 7.91 -6.81
CA ASP A 180 9.35 9.06 -7.72
C ASP A 180 8.06 9.87 -7.55
N ARG A 181 6.93 9.18 -7.35
CA ARG A 181 5.61 9.82 -7.32
C ARG A 181 5.17 10.23 -5.93
N LEU A 182 5.63 9.56 -4.88
CA LEU A 182 5.21 9.85 -3.51
C LEU A 182 6.31 10.54 -2.68
N LEU A 183 7.55 10.03 -2.71
CA LEU A 183 8.62 10.51 -1.82
C LEU A 183 9.43 11.67 -2.40
N HIS A 184 9.77 11.60 -3.69
CA HIS A 184 10.55 12.59 -4.43
C HIS A 184 9.68 13.44 -5.33
N ASP A 185 8.47 13.74 -4.86
CA ASP A 185 7.51 14.61 -5.53
C ASP A 185 7.98 16.08 -5.49
N SER A 186 8.99 16.36 -6.31
CA SER A 186 9.64 17.66 -6.50
C SER A 186 8.66 18.74 -6.97
N GLN A 187 7.49 18.32 -7.47
CA GLN A 187 6.44 19.18 -8.03
C GLN A 187 5.21 19.30 -7.11
N HIS A 188 5.22 18.67 -5.93
CA HIS A 188 4.09 18.65 -4.98
C HIS A 188 2.74 18.20 -5.58
N ARG A 189 2.80 17.25 -6.53
CA ARG A 189 1.67 16.71 -7.28
C ARG A 189 0.71 15.85 -6.46
N TYR A 190 1.20 15.23 -5.39
CA TYR A 190 0.40 14.39 -4.51
C TYR A 190 0.37 15.00 -3.11
N LEU A 191 1.38 14.70 -2.29
CA LEU A 191 1.46 15.19 -0.91
C LEU A 191 2.61 16.19 -0.71
N GLY A 192 3.60 16.21 -1.61
CA GLY A 192 4.71 17.15 -1.59
C GLY A 192 5.77 16.93 -0.49
N ARG A 193 6.87 17.67 -0.58
CA ARG A 193 8.08 17.48 0.26
C ARG A 193 7.87 17.85 1.74
N LEU A 194 6.99 18.81 2.01
CA LEU A 194 6.73 19.29 3.37
C LEU A 194 5.86 18.31 4.16
N PHE A 195 4.92 17.67 3.46
CA PHE A 195 4.20 16.52 3.99
C PHE A 195 5.13 15.34 4.21
N PHE A 196 6.08 15.08 3.30
CA PHE A 196 7.10 14.04 3.48
C PHE A 196 7.91 14.22 4.77
N ALA A 197 8.31 15.45 5.13
CA ALA A 197 9.03 15.71 6.37
C ALA A 197 8.21 15.36 7.63
N ILE A 198 6.92 15.73 7.64
CA ILE A 198 5.98 15.43 8.73
C ILE A 198 5.68 13.93 8.77
N THR A 199 5.39 13.30 7.63
CA THR A 199 5.16 11.86 7.55
C THR A 199 6.40 11.05 7.83
N ARG A 200 7.61 11.55 7.54
CA ARG A 200 8.88 10.87 7.87
C ARG A 200 9.04 10.76 9.37
N GLN A 201 8.71 11.79 10.13
CA GLN A 201 8.76 11.71 11.60
C GLN A 201 7.66 10.80 12.16
N ILE A 202 6.44 10.86 11.60
CA ILE A 202 5.37 9.90 11.93
C ILE A 202 5.80 8.47 11.58
N PHE A 203 6.43 8.26 10.43
CA PHE A 203 6.92 6.97 9.97
C PHE A 203 8.04 6.44 10.87
N ILE A 204 9.02 7.28 11.23
CA ILE A 204 10.08 6.90 12.17
C ILE A 204 9.48 6.56 13.53
N ALA A 205 8.53 7.36 14.03
CA ALA A 205 7.87 7.11 15.30
C ALA A 205 7.07 5.80 15.26
N THR A 206 6.22 5.62 14.26
CA THR A 206 5.40 4.41 14.07
C THR A 206 6.26 3.16 13.88
N THR A 207 7.39 3.25 13.16
CA THR A 207 8.36 2.17 13.03
C THR A 207 9.05 1.83 14.35
N LYS A 208 9.56 2.83 15.10
CA LYS A 208 10.15 2.61 16.44
C LYS A 208 9.15 2.02 17.44
N LEU A 209 7.86 2.27 17.25
CA LEU A 209 6.77 1.77 18.10
C LEU A 209 6.23 0.42 17.62
N GLY A 210 6.80 -0.13 16.54
CA GLY A 210 6.36 -1.41 15.97
C GLY A 210 4.95 -1.36 15.38
N LEU A 211 4.45 -0.17 15.04
CA LEU A 211 3.17 0.03 14.37
C LEU A 211 3.25 -0.22 12.85
N MET A 212 4.46 -0.15 12.29
CA MET A 212 4.77 -0.55 10.91
C MET A 212 5.25 -2.01 10.85
N LYS A 213 4.57 -2.89 11.59
CA LYS A 213 4.76 -4.33 11.49
C LYS A 213 3.80 -4.87 10.44
N LEU A 214 4.34 -5.57 9.45
CA LEU A 214 3.54 -6.34 8.53
C LEU A 214 3.30 -7.70 9.17
N CYS A 215 2.04 -8.10 9.23
CA CYS A 215 1.60 -9.36 9.81
C CYS A 215 0.96 -10.21 8.72
N PHE A 216 1.40 -11.46 8.61
CA PHE A 216 0.86 -12.43 7.66
C PHE A 216 0.36 -13.64 8.43
N ALA A 217 -0.93 -13.93 8.34
CA ALA A 217 -1.49 -15.09 9.02
C ALA A 217 -1.10 -16.38 8.29
N VAL A 218 -0.76 -17.38 9.10
CA VAL A 218 -0.44 -18.73 8.65
C VAL A 218 -1.51 -19.66 9.22
N ALA A 219 -2.18 -20.41 8.35
CA ALA A 219 -3.20 -21.39 8.73
C ALA A 219 -2.63 -22.50 9.63
N LYS A 220 -3.43 -23.17 10.46
CA LYS A 220 -2.99 -24.33 11.29
C LYS A 220 -2.44 -25.49 10.46
N SER A 221 -3.04 -25.76 9.31
CA SER A 221 -2.54 -26.74 8.35
C SER A 221 -2.99 -26.35 6.95
N GLU A 222 -2.61 -27.15 5.95
CA GLU A 222 -3.05 -26.97 4.56
C GLU A 222 -4.56 -27.21 4.36
N THR A 223 -5.24 -27.77 5.36
CA THR A 223 -6.68 -28.08 5.32
C THR A 223 -7.48 -27.35 6.39
N ASN A 224 -6.84 -26.83 7.44
CA ASN A 224 -7.47 -26.04 8.48
C ASN A 224 -7.08 -24.56 8.33
N PRO A 225 -7.97 -23.69 7.82
CA PRO A 225 -7.67 -22.29 7.53
C PRO A 225 -7.62 -21.39 8.75
N GLU A 226 -7.92 -21.88 9.96
CA GLU A 226 -7.82 -21.07 11.17
C GLU A 226 -6.39 -20.56 11.36
N THR A 227 -6.25 -19.31 11.77
CA THR A 227 -4.95 -18.71 12.08
C THR A 227 -4.27 -19.48 13.21
N ASP A 228 -3.07 -20.00 12.95
CA ASP A 228 -2.19 -20.60 13.96
C ASP A 228 -1.32 -19.52 14.60
N HIS A 229 -0.54 -18.85 13.77
CA HIS A 229 0.34 -17.76 14.16
C HIS A 229 0.43 -16.70 13.08
N LEU A 230 1.02 -15.56 13.43
CA LEU A 230 1.33 -14.47 12.51
C LEU A 230 2.84 -14.44 12.26
N LEU A 231 3.25 -14.42 11.00
CA LEU A 231 4.59 -13.99 10.62
C LEU A 231 4.64 -12.48 10.75
N ILE A 232 5.55 -11.99 11.59
CA ILE A 232 5.68 -10.57 11.90
C ILE A 232 6.96 -10.06 11.28
N TYR A 233 6.83 -9.20 10.28
CA TYR A 233 7.94 -8.49 9.69
C TYR A 233 8.01 -7.08 10.25
N THR A 234 9.13 -6.74 10.88
CA THR A 234 9.37 -5.38 11.37
C THR A 234 10.07 -4.59 10.27
N MET A 235 9.40 -3.56 9.74
CA MET A 235 10.05 -2.65 8.80
C MET A 235 11.20 -1.92 9.51
N SER A 236 12.36 -1.80 8.86
CA SER A 236 13.47 -1.02 9.39
C SER A 236 13.18 0.49 9.28
N CYS A 237 13.86 1.28 10.09
CA CYS A 237 13.76 2.75 10.06
C CYS A 237 14.28 3.39 8.76
N ASP A 238 14.97 2.62 7.92
CA ASP A 238 15.59 3.08 6.67
C ASP A 238 14.69 2.91 5.44
N PHE A 239 13.37 2.77 5.62
CA PHE A 239 12.41 2.65 4.52
C PHE A 239 12.43 3.86 3.56
N ALA A 240 13.01 5.00 3.96
CA ALA A 240 13.24 6.12 3.06
C ALA A 240 14.17 5.77 1.88
N LEU A 241 15.10 4.83 2.09
CA LEU A 241 16.07 4.40 1.08
C LEU A 241 15.42 3.40 0.12
N PHE A 242 15.50 3.71 -1.18
CA PHE A 242 14.91 2.91 -2.25
C PHE A 242 15.40 1.45 -2.21
N ASP A 243 16.71 1.23 -2.18
CA ASP A 243 17.30 -0.12 -2.21
C ASP A 243 16.85 -0.97 -1.02
N ASN A 244 16.70 -0.34 0.15
CA ASN A 244 16.19 -1.02 1.33
C ASN A 244 14.74 -1.44 1.16
N ARG A 245 13.88 -0.63 0.54
CA ARG A 245 12.50 -1.04 0.25
C ARG A 245 12.43 -2.20 -0.74
N VAL A 246 13.26 -2.18 -1.78
CA VAL A 246 13.35 -3.28 -2.74
C VAL A 246 13.81 -4.56 -2.04
N LYS A 247 14.84 -4.48 -1.19
CA LYS A 247 15.33 -5.61 -0.39
C LYS A 247 14.25 -6.15 0.53
N VAL A 248 13.56 -5.28 1.27
CA VAL A 248 12.45 -5.65 2.16
C VAL A 248 11.36 -6.41 1.40
N GLY A 249 10.94 -5.91 0.23
CA GLY A 249 9.93 -6.59 -0.58
C GLY A 249 10.39 -7.98 -1.05
N ARG A 250 11.66 -8.13 -1.44
CA ARG A 250 12.24 -9.42 -1.84
C ARG A 250 12.33 -10.40 -0.66
N ASP A 251 12.79 -9.92 0.49
CA ASP A 251 12.90 -10.74 1.71
C ASP A 251 11.51 -11.22 2.16
N LEU A 252 10.50 -10.35 2.11
CA LEU A 252 9.10 -10.70 2.39
C LEU A 252 8.56 -11.76 1.42
N TYR A 253 8.79 -11.60 0.12
CA TYR A 253 8.39 -12.60 -0.87
C TYR A 253 9.03 -13.97 -0.56
N MET A 254 10.32 -13.97 -0.24
CA MET A 254 11.05 -15.19 0.06
C MET A 254 10.54 -15.83 1.36
N GLU A 255 10.29 -15.03 2.40
CA GLU A 255 9.81 -15.51 3.69
C GLU A 255 8.43 -16.18 3.59
N LEU A 256 7.54 -15.65 2.75
CA LEU A 256 6.18 -16.17 2.60
C LEU A 256 6.11 -17.40 1.68
N PHE A 257 6.93 -17.48 0.65
CA PHE A 257 6.71 -18.43 -0.45
C PHE A 257 7.83 -19.45 -0.70
N SER A 258 9.02 -19.31 -0.10
CA SER A 258 10.14 -20.22 -0.39
C SER A 258 10.00 -21.59 0.29
N GLU A 259 9.39 -21.64 1.47
CA GLU A 259 9.16 -22.87 2.21
C GLU A 259 7.77 -23.43 1.84
N ASP A 260 7.73 -24.71 1.46
CA ASP A 260 6.55 -25.34 0.86
C ASP A 260 5.35 -25.39 1.80
N SER A 261 5.56 -25.88 3.04
CA SER A 261 4.50 -26.00 4.03
C SER A 261 3.91 -24.63 4.38
N ARG A 262 4.75 -23.64 4.64
CA ARG A 262 4.34 -22.27 4.95
C ARG A 262 3.61 -21.62 3.78
N ARG A 263 4.12 -21.74 2.55
CA ARG A 263 3.45 -21.20 1.36
C ARG A 263 2.03 -21.75 1.26
N GLN A 264 1.85 -23.07 1.41
CA GLN A 264 0.53 -23.68 1.32
C GLN A 264 -0.39 -23.23 2.46
N ARG A 265 0.13 -23.09 3.68
CA ARG A 265 -0.65 -22.58 4.82
C ARG A 265 -1.04 -21.10 4.67
N VAL A 266 -0.17 -20.27 4.11
CA VAL A 266 -0.49 -18.86 3.76
C VAL A 266 -1.58 -18.81 2.69
N ILE A 267 -1.47 -19.62 1.65
CA ILE A 267 -2.48 -19.73 0.58
C ILE A 267 -3.83 -20.23 1.13
N THR A 268 -3.80 -21.24 1.99
CA THR A 268 -4.98 -21.82 2.64
C THR A 268 -5.71 -20.75 3.45
N TRP A 269 -4.96 -19.98 4.25
CA TRP A 269 -5.52 -18.86 5.00
C TRP A 269 -6.13 -17.80 4.06
N ALA A 270 -5.39 -17.39 3.03
CA ALA A 270 -5.82 -16.34 2.11
C ALA A 270 -7.11 -16.71 1.35
N ARG A 271 -7.25 -17.97 0.90
CA ARG A 271 -8.45 -18.50 0.25
C ARG A 271 -9.66 -18.53 1.17
N ALA A 272 -9.50 -18.95 2.42
CA ALA A 272 -10.59 -18.92 3.39
C ALA A 272 -11.04 -17.49 3.75
N HIS A 273 -10.16 -16.51 3.57
CA HIS A 273 -10.43 -15.10 3.82
C HIS A 273 -10.44 -14.29 2.51
N ALA A 274 -11.01 -14.84 1.43
CA ALA A 274 -10.98 -14.23 0.09
C ALA A 274 -11.49 -12.78 0.07
N LYS A 275 -12.56 -12.49 0.83
CA LYS A 275 -13.12 -11.13 0.95
C LYS A 275 -12.37 -10.34 2.02
N TYR A 276 -11.66 -9.31 1.57
CA TYR A 276 -10.97 -8.35 2.42
C TYR A 276 -11.88 -7.20 2.84
N TRP A 277 -11.73 -6.75 4.09
CA TRP A 277 -12.51 -5.66 4.69
C TRP A 277 -11.65 -4.58 5.35
N GLY A 278 -10.34 -4.79 5.46
CA GLY A 278 -9.42 -3.83 6.08
C GLY A 278 -9.49 -3.83 7.60
N SER A 279 -9.72 -4.99 8.22
CA SER A 279 -9.84 -5.11 9.69
C SER A 279 -8.90 -6.16 10.28
N ARG A 280 -8.43 -5.92 11.52
CA ARG A 280 -7.74 -6.94 12.34
C ARG A 280 -8.59 -8.16 12.66
N ALA A 281 -9.91 -8.02 12.59
CA ALA A 281 -10.84 -9.13 12.81
C ALA A 281 -10.66 -10.27 11.79
N GLU A 282 -10.10 -9.98 10.61
CA GLU A 282 -9.76 -11.00 9.61
C GLU A 282 -8.67 -11.96 10.11
N TYR A 283 -7.71 -11.44 10.89
CA TYR A 283 -6.58 -12.23 11.40
C TYR A 283 -6.97 -12.98 12.69
N ASN A 284 -7.73 -12.31 13.57
CA ASN A 284 -8.18 -12.86 14.83
C ASN A 284 -9.53 -12.26 15.26
N PRO A 285 -10.66 -12.87 14.88
CA PRO A 285 -11.97 -12.33 15.21
C PRO A 285 -12.26 -12.38 16.71
N GLN A 286 -11.70 -13.35 17.45
CA GLN A 286 -11.90 -13.50 18.90
C GLN A 286 -11.36 -12.30 19.68
N GLN A 287 -10.27 -11.69 19.20
CA GLN A 287 -9.63 -10.54 19.84
C GLN A 287 -10.11 -9.19 19.31
N TYR A 288 -10.57 -9.11 18.05
CA TYR A 288 -10.82 -7.83 17.36
C TYR A 288 -12.29 -7.58 16.97
N CYS A 289 -13.24 -8.45 17.36
CA CYS A 289 -14.69 -8.28 17.14
C CYS A 289 -15.45 -7.99 18.46
N LEU A 290 -16.43 -7.08 18.42
CA LEU A 290 -17.21 -6.66 19.61
C LEU A 290 -18.35 -7.62 20.01
N TYR A 291 -18.85 -8.48 19.12
CA TYR A 291 -19.99 -9.36 19.40
C TYR A 291 -19.73 -10.78 18.87
N PRO A 292 -19.86 -11.82 19.72
CA PRO A 292 -20.91 -12.79 19.40
C PRO A 292 -22.00 -12.98 20.47
N GLN A 293 -21.85 -12.51 21.73
CA GLN A 293 -23.00 -12.43 22.65
C GLN A 293 -22.83 -11.68 23.98
N GLN A 294 -21.64 -11.49 24.58
CA GLN A 294 -21.49 -10.74 25.85
C GLN A 294 -20.10 -10.08 25.93
N ALA A 295 -20.07 -8.77 26.17
CA ALA A 295 -18.83 -7.97 26.23
C ALA A 295 -18.14 -8.13 27.59
N ASN A 296 -17.22 -9.10 27.69
CA ASN A 296 -16.19 -9.07 28.73
C ASN A 296 -15.14 -8.00 28.36
N ALA A 297 -14.77 -7.18 29.34
CA ALA A 297 -13.95 -5.96 29.27
C ALA A 297 -12.50 -6.11 28.73
N GLN A 298 -12.16 -7.21 28.04
CA GLN A 298 -10.81 -7.50 27.53
C GLN A 298 -10.71 -7.62 25.99
N ARG A 299 -11.81 -7.53 25.24
CA ARG A 299 -11.77 -7.64 23.77
C ARG A 299 -11.38 -6.31 23.12
N LYS A 300 -10.47 -6.35 22.14
CA LYS A 300 -10.13 -5.21 21.28
C LYS A 300 -11.16 -5.13 20.14
N TYR A 301 -11.31 -3.97 19.51
CA TYR A 301 -12.20 -3.78 18.37
C TYR A 301 -11.47 -3.16 17.20
N SER A 302 -11.50 -3.77 16.02
CA SER A 302 -10.99 -3.19 14.78
C SER A 302 -12.12 -3.08 13.76
N PRO A 303 -12.64 -1.88 13.47
CA PRO A 303 -13.70 -1.72 12.49
C PRO A 303 -13.22 -2.08 11.07
N PRO A 304 -14.13 -2.40 10.15
CA PRO A 304 -13.80 -2.47 8.73
C PRO A 304 -13.30 -1.11 8.22
N LEU A 305 -12.50 -1.13 7.16
CA LEU A 305 -12.02 0.07 6.51
C LEU A 305 -13.18 0.79 5.83
N VAL A 306 -13.46 1.99 6.31
CA VAL A 306 -14.38 2.92 5.67
C VAL A 306 -13.58 4.06 5.04
N PRO A 307 -14.00 4.60 3.89
CA PRO A 307 -13.47 5.85 3.38
C PRO A 307 -13.51 6.92 4.47
N TRP A 308 -12.46 7.74 4.58
CA TRP A 308 -12.43 8.77 5.60
C TRP A 308 -13.60 9.75 5.43
N GLN A 309 -14.40 9.94 6.49
CA GLN A 309 -15.68 10.66 6.52
C GLN A 309 -15.74 11.89 5.60
N GLY A 310 -16.55 11.82 4.55
CA GLY A 310 -16.87 12.97 3.68
C GLY A 310 -15.73 13.50 2.82
N ALA A 311 -14.52 12.94 2.94
CA ALA A 311 -13.48 13.21 1.97
C ALA A 311 -13.92 12.53 0.67
N LYS A 312 -14.18 13.33 -0.38
CA LYS A 312 -14.10 12.78 -1.73
C LYS A 312 -12.76 12.03 -1.79
N PRO A 313 -12.72 10.80 -2.31
CA PRO A 313 -11.44 10.17 -2.64
C PRO A 313 -10.56 11.22 -3.31
N ALA A 314 -9.25 11.19 -3.11
CA ALA A 314 -8.33 12.17 -3.72
C ALA A 314 -8.25 12.00 -5.26
N TRP A 315 -9.40 11.92 -5.94
CA TRP A 315 -9.59 11.58 -7.33
C TRP A 315 -10.59 12.56 -7.90
N PRO A 316 -10.13 13.40 -8.83
CA PRO A 316 -10.79 13.37 -10.11
C PRO A 316 -9.75 13.32 -11.21
N PHE A 317 -9.94 12.35 -12.09
CA PHE A 317 -9.62 12.60 -13.48
C PHE A 317 -10.90 13.05 -14.17
N ASP A 318 -10.80 14.17 -14.88
CA ASP A 318 -11.67 14.49 -16.01
C ASP A 318 -11.17 13.63 -17.21
N PRO A 319 -11.97 12.67 -17.71
CA PRO A 319 -11.58 11.77 -18.79
C PRO A 319 -11.33 12.48 -20.14
N THR A 320 -11.58 13.78 -20.25
CA THR A 320 -11.41 14.55 -21.49
C THR A 320 -10.00 15.11 -21.70
N GLN A 321 -9.11 15.07 -20.69
CA GLN A 321 -7.77 15.62 -20.82
C GLN A 321 -6.74 14.55 -21.23
N VAL A 322 -6.53 14.43 -22.54
CA VAL A 322 -5.35 13.78 -23.10
C VAL A 322 -4.15 14.73 -22.93
N ARG A 323 -3.07 14.28 -22.28
CA ARG A 323 -1.74 14.90 -22.43
C ARG A 323 -0.68 13.84 -22.75
N PRO A 324 0.13 14.03 -23.80
CA PRO A 324 1.22 13.13 -24.19
C PRO A 324 2.53 13.47 -23.44
N TYR A 325 3.45 12.49 -23.37
CA TYR A 325 4.84 12.51 -22.84
C TYR A 325 5.03 12.30 -21.32
N PRO A 326 5.12 11.04 -20.81
CA PRO A 326 4.82 10.79 -19.39
C PRO A 326 6.00 10.35 -18.48
N HIS A 327 7.25 10.25 -18.98
CA HIS A 327 8.37 9.84 -18.12
C HIS A 327 9.13 11.00 -17.44
N LEU A 328 9.14 12.23 -17.96
CA LEU A 328 9.91 13.34 -17.37
C LEU A 328 9.30 14.72 -17.74
N HIS A 329 8.98 15.53 -16.72
CA HIS A 329 8.68 17.00 -16.72
C HIS A 329 7.31 17.55 -17.21
N ASP A 330 6.59 18.13 -16.22
CA ASP A 330 5.69 19.33 -16.19
C ASP A 330 4.51 19.46 -17.20
N THR A 331 3.23 19.61 -16.84
CA THR A 331 2.50 20.04 -15.63
C THR A 331 1.15 19.28 -15.53
N PRO A 332 0.92 18.46 -14.49
CA PRO A 332 -0.39 17.89 -14.19
C PRO A 332 -1.24 18.83 -13.33
N ILE A 333 -2.55 18.83 -13.58
CA ILE A 333 -3.54 19.68 -12.91
C ILE A 333 -3.61 19.35 -11.41
N PRO A 334 -3.66 20.38 -10.53
CA PRO A 334 -3.74 20.19 -9.09
C PRO A 334 -4.97 19.36 -8.71
N LEU A 335 -4.81 18.51 -7.68
CA LEU A 335 -5.92 17.86 -6.98
C LEU A 335 -6.96 18.94 -6.60
N PRO A 336 -8.27 18.70 -6.75
CA PRO A 336 -9.27 19.49 -6.05
C PRO A 336 -9.23 19.06 -4.59
N VAL A 337 -8.25 19.63 -3.90
CA VAL A 337 -8.26 19.75 -2.47
C VAL A 337 -9.52 20.55 -2.13
N SER A 338 -10.39 20.03 -1.28
CA SER A 338 -11.50 20.86 -0.77
C SER A 338 -10.89 22.15 -0.18
N THR A 339 -11.54 23.29 -0.34
CA THR A 339 -11.03 24.57 0.20
C THR A 339 -10.63 24.40 1.66
N GLN A 340 -11.42 23.65 2.44
CA GLN A 340 -11.14 23.29 3.82
C GLN A 340 -9.85 22.48 3.99
N THR A 341 -9.59 21.47 3.16
CA THR A 341 -8.36 20.68 3.25
C THR A 341 -7.15 21.51 2.86
N ARG A 342 -7.30 22.45 1.93
CA ARG A 342 -6.24 23.38 1.51
C ARG A 342 -5.96 24.39 2.61
N GLU A 343 -6.99 24.97 3.21
CA GLU A 343 -6.90 25.86 4.37
C GLU A 343 -6.29 25.14 5.58
N ASN A 344 -6.69 23.89 5.87
CA ASN A 344 -6.10 23.12 6.96
C ASN A 344 -4.62 22.80 6.71
N ILE A 345 -4.23 22.54 5.45
CA ILE A 345 -2.82 22.36 5.08
C ILE A 345 -2.10 23.70 5.22
N GLU A 346 -2.61 24.78 4.64
CA GLU A 346 -2.03 26.13 4.69
C GLU A 346 -1.94 26.68 6.13
N GLU A 347 -2.90 26.39 7.00
CA GLU A 347 -2.87 26.71 8.44
C GLU A 347 -1.76 25.92 9.14
N LEU A 348 -1.64 24.63 8.86
CA LEU A 348 -0.57 23.78 9.40
C LEU A 348 0.81 24.23 8.91
N LEU A 349 0.89 24.67 7.65
CA LEU A 349 2.07 25.31 7.06
C LEU A 349 2.38 26.66 7.72
N SER A 350 1.36 27.46 8.03
CA SER A 350 1.49 28.79 8.67
C SER A 350 1.96 28.69 10.12
N LEU A 351 1.49 27.68 10.86
CA LEU A 351 1.92 27.39 12.23
C LEU A 351 3.38 26.93 12.24
N LEU A 352 3.78 26.13 11.24
CA LEU A 352 5.18 25.74 11.07
C LEU A 352 6.05 26.95 10.65
N THR A 353 5.56 27.84 9.79
CA THR A 353 6.32 29.03 9.34
C THR A 353 6.41 30.14 10.39
N ALA A 354 5.37 30.34 11.20
CA ALA A 354 5.39 31.27 12.33
C ALA A 354 6.44 30.87 13.38
N THR A 355 6.64 29.56 13.55
CA THR A 355 7.69 29.01 14.41
C THR A 355 9.11 29.18 13.81
N THR A 356 9.22 29.31 12.48
CA THR A 356 10.52 29.54 11.79
C THR A 356 10.92 31.01 11.63
N ARG A 357 9.99 31.97 11.77
CA ARG A 357 10.30 33.41 11.57
C ARG A 357 11.15 34.04 12.67
N SER A 358 11.43 33.35 13.76
CA SER A 358 12.28 33.85 14.85
C SER A 358 13.76 33.46 14.71
N LEU A 359 14.20 32.82 13.62
CA LEU A 359 15.57 32.32 13.49
C LEU A 359 16.16 32.60 12.10
N GLU A 360 17.37 33.15 12.10
CA GLU A 360 18.10 33.66 10.93
C GLU A 360 18.55 32.55 9.95
N PRO A 361 18.69 32.88 8.65
CA PRO A 361 18.74 31.89 7.58
C PRO A 361 20.17 31.45 7.28
N THR A 362 20.71 30.46 7.99
CA THR A 362 21.88 29.72 7.51
C THR A 362 21.77 28.21 7.79
N SER A 363 21.74 27.43 6.70
CA SER A 363 21.68 25.96 6.61
C SER A 363 20.38 25.25 7.08
N LEU A 364 19.39 25.25 6.19
CA LEU A 364 18.08 24.57 6.36
C LEU A 364 18.16 23.04 6.57
N SER A 365 19.29 22.39 6.27
CA SER A 365 19.44 20.92 6.44
C SER A 365 19.87 20.49 7.84
N GLU A 366 20.70 21.28 8.54
CA GLU A 366 21.15 20.95 9.91
C GLU A 366 20.17 21.47 10.97
N GLN A 367 19.44 22.54 10.69
CA GLN A 367 18.52 23.14 11.67
C GLN A 367 17.14 22.45 11.73
N ALA A 368 16.76 21.67 10.71
CA ALA A 368 15.55 20.84 10.76
C ALA A 368 15.64 19.71 11.81
N GLU A 369 16.86 19.28 12.17
CA GLU A 369 17.08 18.35 13.28
C GLU A 369 16.94 19.02 14.66
N ILE A 370 17.23 20.32 14.74
CA ILE A 370 17.19 21.09 16.00
C ILE A 370 15.76 21.54 16.32
N ILE A 371 14.97 21.98 15.32
CA ILE A 371 13.59 22.47 15.51
C ILE A 371 12.61 21.35 15.92
N ILE A 372 12.94 20.08 15.62
CA ILE A 372 12.10 18.91 15.88
C ILE A 372 12.60 18.12 17.12
N GLY A 373 13.55 18.69 17.86
CA GLY A 373 14.13 18.09 19.06
C GLY A 373 13.48 18.55 20.37
N LYS A 374 12.67 17.65 20.96
CA LYS A 374 12.54 17.33 22.42
C LYS A 374 11.12 17.22 23.02
N SER A 375 10.04 17.49 22.30
CA SER A 375 8.68 17.40 22.91
C SER A 375 7.72 16.44 22.20
N SER A 376 7.42 16.65 20.92
CA SER A 376 6.33 15.96 20.21
C SER A 376 6.62 14.48 19.92
N THR A 377 7.84 14.13 19.52
CA THR A 377 8.24 12.74 19.22
C THR A 377 8.32 11.87 20.48
N LEU A 378 8.78 12.44 21.60
CA LEU A 378 8.86 11.74 22.89
C LEU A 378 7.47 11.56 23.51
N GLN A 379 6.58 12.54 23.37
CA GLN A 379 5.19 12.45 23.81
C GLN A 379 4.39 11.41 22.99
N LEU A 380 4.57 11.39 21.66
CA LEU A 380 4.01 10.36 20.78
C LEU A 380 4.53 8.95 21.12
N TYR A 381 5.82 8.85 21.46
CA TYR A 381 6.48 7.61 21.89
C TYR A 381 5.97 7.09 23.23
N ILE A 382 5.88 7.94 24.27
CA ILE A 382 5.39 7.55 25.60
C ILE A 382 3.92 7.10 25.55
N LEU A 383 3.11 7.73 24.69
CA LEU A 383 1.68 7.46 24.60
C LEU A 383 1.37 6.17 23.82
N LEU A 384 2.09 5.88 22.74
CA LEU A 384 1.92 4.63 22.01
C LEU A 384 2.36 3.41 22.84
N GLN A 385 3.31 3.58 23.78
CA GLN A 385 3.63 2.57 24.80
C GLN A 385 2.46 2.34 25.79
N GLN A 386 1.72 3.40 26.14
CA GLN A 386 0.55 3.32 27.05
C GLN A 386 -0.69 2.71 26.37
N ILE A 387 -0.92 3.00 25.09
CA ILE A 387 -2.05 2.48 24.29
C ILE A 387 -1.89 0.98 23.97
N LEU A 388 -0.67 0.52 23.72
CA LEU A 388 -0.41 -0.86 23.27
C LEU A 388 -0.27 -1.87 24.42
N GLY A 389 -0.39 -1.43 25.68
CA GLY A 389 -0.43 -2.31 26.84
C GLY A 389 0.82 -3.18 26.99
N LYS A 390 1.97 -2.57 27.26
CA LYS A 390 3.03 -3.26 28.00
C LYS A 390 3.09 -2.73 29.42
N LYS A 391 2.71 -3.59 30.38
CA LYS A 391 3.34 -3.56 31.71
C LYS A 391 4.85 -3.44 31.47
N ARG A 392 5.48 -2.49 32.17
CA ARG A 392 6.93 -2.29 32.14
C ARG A 392 7.65 -3.63 32.32
N LEU A 393 8.76 -3.75 31.61
CA LEU A 393 9.83 -4.72 31.83
C LEU A 393 10.10 -4.88 33.35
N HIS A 394 10.00 -6.11 33.85
CA HIS A 394 10.94 -6.55 34.88
C HIS A 394 12.16 -7.15 34.16
N PRO A 395 13.37 -6.90 34.67
CA PRO A 395 14.59 -7.48 34.13
C PRO A 395 14.60 -8.97 34.47
N ILE A 396 14.84 -9.81 33.47
CA ILE A 396 15.47 -11.09 33.73
C ILE A 396 16.93 -10.91 33.28
N LEU A 397 17.74 -10.73 34.32
CA LEU A 397 19.21 -10.65 34.43
C LEU A 397 19.93 -11.85 33.76
N PRO A 398 21.27 -11.84 33.66
CA PRO A 398 22.24 -10.77 33.98
C PRO A 398 22.74 -9.99 32.76
#